data_AF-M0GME1-F1
#
_entry.id   AF-M0GME1-F1
#
_cell.length_a   1.000
_cell.length_b   1.000
_cell.length_c   1.000
_cell.angle_alpha   90.00
_cell.angle_beta   90.00
_cell.angle_gamma   90.00
#
_symmetry.space_group_name_H-M   'P 1'
#
loop_
_entity.id
_entity.type
_entity.pdbx_description
1 polymer ?
#
loop_
_entity_poly.entity_id
_entity_poly.type
_entity_poly.pdbx_seq_one_letter_code
_entity_poly.pdbx_strand_id
1 'polypeptide(L)' 'MWCERCGRDTTVRKHAVDEFTGFLCNDCRAVWDRFVSA' A
#
# COMPACT_ATOMS: atom_id res chain seq x y z
N MET A 1 -6.22 12.00 -1.01
CA MET A 1 -4.77 11.65 -1.03
C MET A 1 -4.59 10.55 -2.05
N TRP A 2 -3.49 10.49 -2.78
CA TRP A 2 -3.38 9.59 -3.94
C TRP A 2 -2.67 8.28 -3.59
N CYS A 3 -3.29 7.12 -3.87
CA CYS A 3 -2.64 5.81 -3.73
C CYS A 3 -1.64 5.58 -4.87
N GLU A 4 -0.36 5.38 -4.54
CA GLU A 4 0.72 5.22 -5.53
C GLU A 4 0.62 3.91 -6.33
N ARG A 5 -0.20 2.95 -5.87
CA ARG A 5 -0.39 1.66 -6.54
C ARG A 5 -1.53 1.67 -7.55
N CYS A 6 -2.73 2.05 -7.10
CA CYS A 6 -3.95 1.95 -7.90
C CYS A 6 -4.41 3.29 -8.49
N GLY A 7 -3.73 4.38 -8.13
CA GLY A 7 -4.02 5.69 -8.66
C GLY A 7 -5.34 6.31 -8.17
N ARG A 8 -5.93 5.79 -7.09
CA ARG A 8 -7.22 6.28 -6.57
C ARG A 8 -7.00 7.40 -5.55
N ASP A 9 -7.80 8.46 -5.62
CA ASP A 9 -7.88 9.44 -4.53
C ASP A 9 -8.69 8.84 -3.38
N THR A 10 -8.01 8.54 -2.27
CA THR A 10 -8.59 7.90 -1.09
C THR A 10 -7.71 8.18 0.14
N THR A 11 -8.05 7.59 1.28
CA THR A 11 -7.18 7.62 2.45
C THR A 11 -6.03 6.62 2.25
N VAL A 12 -4.81 7.14 2.20
CA VAL A 12 -3.59 6.34 2.12
C VAL A 12 -2.86 6.36 3.44
N ARG A 13 -2.09 5.31 3.71
CA ARG A 13 -1.17 5.25 4.84
C ARG A 13 0.22 4.90 4.34
N LYS A 14 1.23 5.47 4.99
CA LYS A 14 2.62 5.10 4.74
C LYS A 14 2.77 3.60 5.01
N HIS A 15 3.34 2.91 4.04
CA HIS A 15 3.67 1.49 4.11
C HIS A 15 5.16 1.36 3.79
N ALA A 16 5.90 0.76 4.71
CA ALA A 16 7.32 0.52 4.60
C ALA A 16 7.55 -0.96 4.89
N VAL A 17 7.95 -1.72 3.87
CA VAL A 17 8.23 -3.16 3.97
C VAL A 17 9.54 -3.42 3.25
N ASP A 18 10.52 -3.96 3.99
CA ASP A 18 11.89 -4.19 3.54
C ASP A 18 12.48 -2.95 2.84
N GLU A 19 12.61 -3.02 1.51
CA GLU A 19 13.22 -1.98 0.67
C GLU A 19 12.18 -1.04 0.02
N PHE A 20 10.89 -1.36 0.13
CA PHE A 20 9.81 -0.54 -0.43
C PHE A 20 9.21 0.40 0.62
N THR A 21 9.26 1.70 0.35
CA THR A 21 8.50 2.72 1.11
C THR A 21 7.57 3.46 0.15
N GLY A 22 6.26 3.42 0.42
CA GLY A 22 5.25 4.12 -0.38
C GLY A 22 3.94 4.39 0.37
N PHE A 23 3.01 5.07 -0.29
CA PHE A 23 1.69 5.42 0.23
C PHE A 23 0.61 4.56 -0.44
N LEU A 24 0.03 3.65 0.35
CA LEU A 24 -0.97 2.71 -0.13
C LEU A 24 -2.32 2.94 0.55
N CYS A 25 -3.39 2.73 -0.21
CA CYS A 25 -4.72 2.61 0.37
C CYS A 25 -4.87 1.27 1.13
N ASN A 26 -5.90 1.17 1.97
CA ASN A 26 -6.17 -0.06 2.74
C ASN A 26 -6.31 -1.31 1.86
N ASP A 27 -6.96 -1.20 0.69
CA ASP A 27 -7.13 -2.34 -0.22
C ASP A 27 -5.80 -2.83 -0.78
N CYS A 28 -4.96 -1.91 -1.29
CA CYS A 28 -3.65 -2.26 -1.81
C CYS A 28 -2.76 -2.84 -0.71
N ARG A 29 -2.85 -2.31 0.52
CA ARG A 29 -2.11 -2.85 1.66
C ARG A 29 -2.53 -4.27 2.02
N ALA A 30 -3.83 -4.55 2.05
CA ALA A 30 -4.33 -5.89 2.32
C ALA A 30 -3.89 -6.93 1.27
N VAL A 31 -3.73 -6.50 0.01
CA VAL A 31 -3.17 -7.34 -1.05
C VAL A 31 -1.68 -7.58 -0.82
N TRP A 32 -0.91 -6.55 -0.47
CA TRP A 32 0.52 -6.66 -0.17
C TRP A 32 0.80 -7.57 1.03
N ASP A 33 0.07 -7.42 2.14
CA ASP A 33 0.23 -8.27 3.34
C ASP A 33 0.07 -9.77 3.03
N ARG A 34 -0.79 -10.12 2.05
CA ARG A 34 -0.96 -11.52 1.60
C ARG A 34 0.25 -12.07 0.86
N PHE A 35 1.02 -11.23 0.16
CA PHE A 35 2.21 -11.67 -0.56
C PHE A 35 3.45 -11.74 0.33
N VAL A 36 3.54 -10.88 1.35
CA VAL A 36 4.72 -10.79 2.23
C VAL A 36 4.65 -11.78 3.40
N SER A 37 3.46 -12.26 3.77
CA SER A 37 3.28 -13.21 4.89
C SER A 37 3.41 -14.69 4.48
N ALA A 38 3.89 -15.00 3.28
CA ALA A 38 4.09 -16.36 2.75
C ALA A 38 5.58 -16.63 2.52
#